data_AF-A0A2P5DP09-F1
#
_entry.id   AF-A0A2P5DP09-F1
#
_cell.length_a   1.000
_cell.length_b   1.000
_cell.length_c   1.000
_cell.angle_alpha   90.00
_cell.angle_beta   90.00
_cell.angle_gamma   90.00
#
_symmetry.space_group_name_H-M   'P 1'
#
loop_
_entity.id
_entity.type
_entity.pdbx_description
1 polymer ?
#
loop_
_entity_poly.entity_id
_entity_poly.type
_entity_poly.pdbx_seq_one_letter_code
_entity_poly.pdbx_strand_id
1 'polypeptide(L)'
;MNVMIMKYSIPEIIRGAMPKVDNARMFFDVITKRFQKHEKVEISTILSNLLTMHYKDKGNIREYIIKISNLASKLKVLKLELLDDLLVQLVLLSPLPQFNQFKVSYNTQKEKWNLNEFKSQCV
;
A
#
# COMPACT_ATOMS: atom_id res chain seq x y z
N MET A 1 34.43 9.69 -5.00
CA MET A 1 33.18 10.30 -5.49
C MET A 1 33.02 11.68 -4.84
N ASN A 2 32.89 12.77 -5.61
CA ASN A 2 32.87 14.15 -5.10
C ASN A 2 31.43 14.59 -4.74
N VAL A 3 31.23 15.22 -3.56
CA VAL A 3 29.92 15.68 -3.05
C VAL A 3 29.21 16.61 -4.05
N MET A 4 29.94 17.43 -4.80
CA MET A 4 29.34 18.30 -5.82
C MET A 4 28.60 17.48 -6.88
N ILE A 5 29.19 16.40 -7.38
CA ILE A 5 28.59 15.53 -8.39
C ILE A 5 27.31 14.88 -7.85
N MET A 6 27.33 14.40 -6.61
CA MET A 6 26.14 13.85 -5.96
C MET A 6 25.00 14.87 -5.79
N LYS A 7 25.34 16.14 -5.48
CA LYS A 7 24.35 17.23 -5.35
C LYS A 7 23.71 17.60 -6.69
N TYR A 8 24.42 17.45 -7.82
CA TYR A 8 23.86 17.70 -9.16
C TYR A 8 22.73 16.71 -9.51
N SER A 9 22.80 15.46 -9.04
CA SER A 9 21.75 14.46 -9.25
C SER A 9 20.47 14.73 -8.44
N ILE A 10 20.50 15.66 -7.47
CA ILE A 10 19.33 16.03 -6.66
C ILE A 10 18.53 17.13 -7.37
N PRO A 11 17.19 17.03 -7.44
CA PRO A 11 16.33 18.09 -7.95
C PRO A 11 16.59 19.44 -7.29
N GLU A 12 16.58 20.51 -8.07
CA GLU A 12 16.93 21.86 -7.61
C GLU A 12 16.09 22.33 -6.41
N ILE A 13 14.79 21.98 -6.42
CA ILE A 13 13.85 22.29 -5.34
C ILE A 13 14.24 21.69 -3.98
N ILE A 14 15.00 20.59 -3.97
CA ILE A 14 15.49 19.91 -2.75
C ILE A 14 16.93 20.35 -2.43
N ARG A 15 17.72 20.67 -3.47
CA ARG A 15 19.15 20.99 -3.36
C ARG A 15 19.43 22.16 -2.43
N GLY A 16 18.61 23.21 -2.46
CA GLY A 16 18.75 24.39 -1.60
C GLY A 16 18.57 24.10 -0.11
N ALA A 17 17.81 23.05 0.23
CA ALA A 17 17.62 22.65 1.62
C ALA A 17 18.81 21.84 2.17
N MET A 18 19.71 21.31 1.32
CA MET A 18 20.78 20.39 1.74
C MET A 18 21.92 21.13 2.47
N PRO A 19 22.38 20.63 3.63
CA PRO A 19 23.50 21.23 4.33
C PRO A 19 24.81 21.12 3.53
N LYS A 20 25.76 21.99 3.86
CA LYS A 20 27.13 21.88 3.37
C LYS A 20 27.81 20.74 4.15
N VAL A 21 28.39 19.79 3.40
CA VAL A 21 29.11 18.63 3.93
C VAL A 21 30.31 18.37 3.03
N ASP A 22 31.42 17.95 3.63
CA ASP A 22 32.72 17.94 2.95
C ASP A 22 33.04 16.60 2.29
N ASN A 23 32.39 15.53 2.72
CA ASN A 23 32.62 14.20 2.18
C ASN A 23 31.31 13.45 1.86
N ALA A 24 31.44 12.44 1.01
CA ALA A 24 30.34 11.62 0.52
C ALA A 24 29.58 10.90 1.64
N ARG A 25 30.30 10.41 2.67
CA ARG A 25 29.70 9.65 3.77
C ARG A 25 28.73 10.51 4.57
N MET A 26 29.17 11.69 4.99
CA MET A 26 28.32 12.65 5.71
C MET A 26 27.12 13.10 4.87
N PHE A 27 27.30 13.21 3.56
CA PHE A 27 26.19 13.50 2.65
C PHE A 27 25.12 12.41 2.65
N PHE A 28 25.51 11.14 2.57
CA PHE A 28 24.58 10.01 2.67
C PHE A 28 23.91 9.91 4.04
N ASP A 29 24.64 10.17 5.13
CA ASP A 29 24.08 10.16 6.49
C ASP A 29 23.00 11.24 6.65
N VAL A 30 23.24 12.45 6.13
CA VAL A 30 22.27 13.55 6.12
C VAL A 30 21.04 13.20 5.29
N ILE A 31 21.22 12.64 4.09
CA ILE A 31 20.09 12.25 3.22
C ILE A 31 19.27 11.16 3.90
N THR A 32 19.91 10.12 4.41
CA THR A 32 19.26 9.00 5.08
C THR A 32 18.46 9.50 6.29
N LYS A 33 19.02 10.41 7.08
CA LYS A 33 18.34 10.99 8.25
C LYS A 33 17.15 11.88 7.86
N ARG A 34 17.28 12.69 6.80
CA ARG A 34 16.21 13.61 6.37
C ARG A 34 15.06 12.91 5.67
N PHE A 35 15.37 11.92 4.84
CA PHE A 35 14.39 11.15 4.08
C PHE A 35 14.13 9.81 4.73
N GLN A 36 14.34 9.74 6.06
CA GLN A 36 14.00 8.56 6.82
C GLN A 36 12.52 8.28 6.63
N LYS A 37 12.21 7.05 6.20
CA LYS A 37 10.84 6.64 6.00
C LYS A 37 10.11 6.68 7.34
N HIS A 38 9.07 7.49 7.44
CA HIS A 38 8.25 7.57 8.63
C HIS A 38 7.10 6.56 8.54
N GLU A 39 6.96 5.72 9.58
CA GLU A 39 5.89 4.71 9.67
C GLU A 39 4.50 5.32 9.41
N LYS A 40 4.23 6.53 9.92
CA LYS A 40 2.96 7.24 9.70
C LYS A 40 2.68 7.51 8.21
N VAL A 41 3.70 7.92 7.45
CA VAL A 41 3.58 8.19 6.02
C VAL A 41 3.41 6.87 5.26
N GLU A 42 4.10 5.82 5.67
CA GLU A 42 3.96 4.49 5.09
C GLU A 42 2.56 3.92 5.30
N ILE A 43 2.03 3.99 6.52
CA ILE A 43 0.66 3.59 6.85
C ILE A 43 -0.35 4.35 5.96
N SER A 44 -0.23 5.69 5.89
CA SER A 44 -1.12 6.52 5.07
C SER A 44 -1.06 6.13 3.58
N THR A 45 0.15 5.87 3.06
CA THR A 45 0.35 5.43 1.68
C THR A 45 -0.29 4.06 1.42
N ILE A 46 -0.12 3.10 2.34
CA ILE A 46 -0.71 1.76 2.20
C ILE A 46 -2.24 1.83 2.26
N LEU A 47 -2.80 2.61 3.19
CA LEU A 47 -4.25 2.83 3.28
C LEU A 47 -4.81 3.50 2.02
N SER A 48 -4.12 4.54 1.52
CA SER A 48 -4.52 5.21 0.29
C SER A 48 -4.52 4.23 -0.89
N ASN A 49 -3.47 3.41 -1.04
CA ASN A 49 -3.45 2.36 -2.05
C ASN A 49 -4.59 1.37 -1.87
N LEU A 50 -4.86 0.91 -0.65
CA LEU A 50 -5.92 -0.05 -0.35
C LEU A 50 -7.33 0.50 -0.69
N LEU A 51 -7.57 1.79 -0.52
CA LEU A 51 -8.85 2.45 -0.88
C LEU A 51 -8.97 2.81 -2.36
N THR A 52 -7.86 3.15 -3.03
CA THR A 52 -7.85 3.59 -4.43
C THR A 52 -7.54 2.48 -5.42
N MET A 53 -7.14 1.30 -4.93
CA MET A 53 -6.83 0.16 -5.76
C MET A 53 -8.11 -0.40 -6.37
N HIS A 54 -8.40 0.08 -7.57
CA HIS A 54 -9.39 -0.51 -8.43
C HIS A 54 -8.79 -1.74 -9.12
N TYR A 55 -9.64 -2.75 -9.28
CA TYR A 55 -9.34 -3.82 -10.23
C TYR A 55 -9.12 -3.23 -11.62
N LYS A 56 -8.08 -3.70 -12.29
CA LYS A 56 -7.88 -3.41 -13.71
C LYS A 56 -8.56 -4.53 -14.48
N ASP A 57 -9.45 -4.20 -15.42
CA ASP A 57 -10.32 -5.14 -16.17
C ASP A 57 -9.61 -6.33 -16.85
N LYS A 58 -8.27 -6.31 -16.90
CA LYS A 58 -7.41 -7.37 -17.45
C LYS A 58 -6.82 -8.33 -16.40
N GLY A 59 -7.05 -8.09 -15.11
CA GLY A 59 -6.59 -8.96 -14.02
C GLY A 59 -7.51 -10.17 -13.83
N ASN A 60 -7.18 -11.05 -12.88
CA ASN A 60 -8.10 -12.03 -12.30
C ASN A 60 -8.44 -11.58 -10.87
N ILE A 61 -9.68 -11.80 -10.41
CA ILE A 61 -10.14 -11.55 -9.04
C ILE A 61 -9.17 -12.10 -7.98
N ARG A 62 -8.57 -13.26 -8.24
CA ARG A 62 -7.57 -13.88 -7.34
C ARG A 62 -6.33 -13.00 -7.16
N GLU A 63 -5.83 -12.40 -8.24
CA GLU A 63 -4.66 -11.52 -8.20
C GLU A 63 -4.97 -10.23 -7.41
N TYR A 64 -6.20 -9.73 -7.55
CA TYR A 64 -6.68 -8.58 -6.78
C TYR A 64 -6.72 -8.87 -5.27
N ILE A 65 -7.29 -10.00 -4.87
CA ILE A 65 -7.39 -10.42 -3.46
C ILE A 65 -6.01 -10.63 -2.84
N ILE A 66 -5.06 -11.21 -3.60
CA ILE A 66 -3.67 -11.36 -3.15
C ILE A 66 -3.05 -9.98 -2.90
N LYS A 67 -3.26 -9.01 -3.80
CA LYS A 67 -2.73 -7.65 -3.62
C LYS A 67 -3.31 -6.97 -2.39
N ILE A 68 -4.62 -7.05 -2.16
CA ILE A 68 -5.27 -6.51 -0.95
C ILE A 68 -4.73 -7.19 0.32
N SER A 69 -4.61 -8.52 0.32
CA SER A 69 -4.05 -9.29 1.46
C SER A 69 -2.60 -8.90 1.76
N ASN A 70 -1.80 -8.63 0.73
CA ASN A 70 -0.43 -8.17 0.88
C ASN A 70 -0.34 -6.76 1.47
N LEU A 71 -1.29 -5.87 1.15
CA LEU A 71 -1.35 -4.54 1.76
C LEU A 71 -1.77 -4.63 3.24
N ALA A 72 -2.77 -5.46 3.55
CA ALA A 72 -3.22 -5.69 4.93
C ALA A 72 -2.11 -6.27 5.83
N SER A 73 -1.36 -7.26 5.33
CA SER A 73 -0.22 -7.83 6.08
C SER A 73 0.90 -6.82 6.33
N LYS A 74 1.17 -5.92 5.38
CA LYS A 74 2.13 -4.81 5.61
C LYS A 74 1.66 -3.86 6.70
N LEU A 75 0.37 -3.53 6.75
CA LEU A 75 -0.19 -2.71 7.84
C LEU A 75 -0.04 -3.41 9.19
N LYS A 76 -0.27 -4.73 9.24
CA LYS A 76 -0.08 -5.52 10.46
C LYS A 76 1.36 -5.49 10.98
N VAL A 77 2.36 -5.55 10.09
CA VAL A 77 3.78 -5.37 10.47
C VAL A 77 4.04 -3.99 11.07
N LEU A 78 3.33 -2.96 10.59
CA LEU A 78 3.37 -1.59 11.12
C LEU A 78 2.45 -1.40 12.34
N LYS A 79 2.01 -2.48 12.99
CA LYS A 79 1.13 -2.50 14.16
C LYS A 79 -0.25 -1.86 13.92
N LEU A 80 -0.69 -1.76 12.66
CA LEU A 80 -2.05 -1.38 12.30
C LEU A 80 -2.78 -2.58 11.72
N GLU A 81 -3.55 -3.27 12.55
CA GLU A 81 -4.32 -4.43 12.11
C GLU A 81 -5.71 -4.01 11.59
N LEU A 82 -6.05 -4.45 10.39
CA LEU A 82 -7.39 -4.25 9.82
C LEU A 82 -8.26 -5.46 10.19
N LEU A 83 -9.52 -5.19 10.51
CA LEU A 83 -10.50 -6.25 10.74
C LEU A 83 -10.79 -7.01 9.44
N ASP A 84 -10.93 -8.33 9.52
CA ASP A 84 -11.28 -9.16 8.37
C ASP A 84 -12.60 -8.72 7.72
N ASP A 85 -13.60 -8.38 8.53
CA ASP A 85 -14.87 -7.79 8.09
C ASP A 85 -14.65 -6.58 7.18
N LEU A 86 -13.75 -5.67 7.57
CA LEU A 86 -13.47 -4.45 6.81
C LEU A 86 -12.79 -4.78 5.48
N LEU A 87 -11.86 -5.74 5.48
CA LEU A 87 -11.19 -6.17 4.25
C LEU A 87 -12.16 -6.80 3.26
N VAL A 88 -13.08 -7.65 3.73
CA VAL A 88 -14.12 -8.25 2.89
C VAL A 88 -15.03 -7.16 2.32
N GLN A 89 -15.47 -6.20 3.13
CA GLN A 89 -16.29 -5.08 2.66
C GLN A 89 -15.57 -4.23 1.61
N LEU A 90 -14.29 -3.92 1.80
CA LEU A 90 -13.50 -3.15 0.83
C LEU A 90 -13.38 -3.87 -0.51
N VAL A 91 -13.17 -5.18 -0.49
CA VAL A 91 -13.13 -5.97 -1.72
C VAL A 91 -14.50 -5.98 -2.40
N LEU A 92 -15.59 -6.15 -1.64
CA LEU A 92 -16.95 -6.09 -2.16
C LEU A 92 -17.32 -4.70 -2.71
N LEU A 93 -16.83 -3.60 -2.12
CA LEU A 93 -17.08 -2.25 -2.63
C LEU A 93 -16.42 -1.99 -4.00
N SER A 94 -15.53 -2.87 -4.46
CA SER A 94 -14.90 -2.73 -5.76
C SER A 94 -15.93 -2.80 -6.91
N PRO A 95 -15.82 -1.90 -7.91
CA PRO A 95 -16.83 -1.77 -8.98
C PRO A 95 -16.60 -2.77 -10.13
N LEU A 96 -16.52 -4.08 -9.85
CA LEU A 96 -16.44 -5.08 -10.94
C LEU A 96 -17.79 -5.73 -11.20
N PRO A 97 -18.11 -6.00 -12.48
CA PRO A 97 -19.21 -6.89 -12.86
C PRO A 97 -19.06 -8.31 -12.29
N GLN A 98 -17.82 -8.82 -12.21
CA GLN A 98 -17.51 -10.16 -11.69
C GLN A 98 -17.82 -10.27 -10.19
N PHE A 99 -17.71 -9.17 -9.44
CA PHE A 99 -18.11 -9.11 -8.03
C PHE A 99 -19.62 -9.05 -7.83
N ASN A 100 -20.44 -8.85 -8.87
CA ASN A 100 -21.89 -8.82 -8.69
C ASN A 100 -22.43 -10.17 -8.21
N GLN A 101 -21.89 -11.28 -8.72
CA GLN A 101 -22.28 -12.61 -8.26
C GLN A 101 -21.83 -12.87 -6.80
N PHE A 102 -20.63 -12.40 -6.45
CA PHE A 102 -20.12 -12.43 -5.07
C PHE A 102 -20.96 -11.58 -4.13
N LYS A 103 -21.35 -10.36 -4.53
CA LYS A 103 -22.23 -9.46 -3.78
C LYS A 103 -23.59 -10.09 -3.54
N VAL A 104 -24.19 -10.70 -4.56
CA VAL A 104 -25.46 -11.42 -4.42
C VAL A 104 -25.28 -12.56 -3.42
N SER A 105 -24.29 -13.43 -3.60
CA SER A 105 -24.04 -14.56 -2.67
C SER A 105 -23.82 -14.09 -1.22
N TYR A 106 -22.97 -13.08 -1.03
CA TYR A 106 -22.72 -12.47 0.29
C TYR A 106 -24.00 -11.89 0.91
N ASN A 107 -24.77 -11.11 0.15
CA ASN A 107 -26.00 -10.46 0.65
C ASN A 107 -27.15 -11.45 0.91
N THR A 108 -27.14 -12.62 0.27
CA THR A 108 -28.18 -13.65 0.48
C THR A 108 -27.90 -14.48 1.74
N GLN A 109 -26.66 -14.46 2.24
CA GLN A 109 -26.27 -15.13 3.48
C GLN A 109 -26.49 -14.19 4.67
N LYS A 110 -27.04 -14.73 5.77
CA LYS A 110 -27.26 -13.96 7.01
C LYS A 110 -25.97 -13.70 7.79
N GLU A 111 -24.96 -14.55 7.60
CA GLU A 111 -23.69 -14.48 8.31
C GLU A 111 -22.66 -13.70 7.48
N LYS A 112 -21.82 -12.92 8.17
CA LYS A 112 -20.70 -12.22 7.54
C LYS A 112 -19.60 -13.22 7.21
N TRP A 113 -19.03 -13.11 6.03
CA TRP A 113 -17.86 -13.90 5.68
C TRP A 113 -16.60 -13.38 6.35
N ASN A 114 -15.82 -14.31 6.91
CA ASN A 114 -14.42 -14.04 7.23
C ASN A 114 -13.54 -14.10 5.96
N LEU A 115 -12.29 -13.67 6.08
CA LEU A 115 -11.37 -13.59 4.94
C LEU A 115 -11.09 -14.96 4.30
N ASN A 116 -11.15 -16.06 5.06
CA ASN A 116 -10.89 -17.40 4.55
C ASN A 116 -12.08 -17.93 3.75
N GLU A 117 -13.30 -17.73 4.25
CA GLU A 117 -14.55 -18.03 3.53
C GLU A 117 -14.62 -17.24 2.22
N PHE A 118 -14.36 -15.93 2.29
CA PHE A 118 -14.32 -15.09 1.10
C PHE A 118 -13.31 -15.59 0.05
N LYS A 119 -12.09 -15.98 0.48
CA LYS A 119 -11.09 -16.58 -0.42
C LYS A 119 -11.56 -17.87 -1.07
N SER A 120 -12.30 -18.72 -0.35
CA SER A 120 -12.82 -19.99 -0.88
C SER A 120 -13.87 -19.80 -1.96
N GLN A 121 -14.66 -18.74 -1.88
CA GLN A 121 -15.67 -18.42 -2.90
C GLN A 121 -15.02 -17.95 -4.21
N CYS A 122 -13.81 -17.38 -4.14
CA CYS A 122 -13.09 -16.86 -5.30
C CYS A 122 -12.22 -17.89 -6.05
N VAL A 123 -12.37 -19.19 -5.74
CA VAL A 123 -11.74 -20.34 -6.41
C VAL A 123 -12.72 -20.95 -7.41
#